data_AF-A0A6V7TUV7-F1
#
_entry.id   AF-A0A6V7TUV7-F1
#
_cell.length_a   1.000
_cell.length_b   1.000
_cell.length_c   1.000
_cell.angle_alpha   90.00
_cell.angle_beta   90.00
_cell.angle_gamma   90.00
#
_symmetry.space_group_name_H-M   'P 1'
#
loop_
_entity.id
_entity.type
_entity.pdbx_description
1 polymer ?
#
loop_
_entity_poly.entity_id
_entity_poly.type
_entity_poly.pdbx_seq_one_letter_code
_entity_poly.pdbx_strand_id
1 'polypeptide(L)'
;MNKKEQNPLGDWRLHWGGNYGNINNYYSNKTENESNSSTIAEDKEEESLKDSCVSCCLSQNIIESLMQRIEKLENVVYEFTKDKKEKFQNIEQQNNENKDKTANLEKIFYQKDIKINLLESEIKKQISDLQSNLYKYLFEFQIEINQLKKDNETNIKIIKQKNKEKYQQLESENTNKISYLEEIIHQKDVKITSLEKDNKQTNNLIQSLEKKIKQNENEYLNKINVLEENIQQMEGKLLEIKNKMDSKSYETMDNLNKKIVKLTEVQEDLISYVASNRTKYIQIKNKWKNIDARRKCCDDNCINTETPSRLCKNGNGFIDIIDDTNIIYNYNYDPMTGKDNTAWIDAENRFNKPKDNCFFASLFYYEITLTTEKILEYTCFGFRNTEGYIVLADGYIDYLSPLNAKEIRYKIPSFSSNCGDIFGFGLVFPSTKMLEKRPYVFFTQNGKQIGKAISLKEEDGECFYLYAVLNCCSIEANFGNDLEARPFCYDISKHLFAEEFFN
;
A
#
# COMPACT_ATOMS: atom_id res chain seq x y z
N MET A 1 -5.82 -13.65 -38.76
CA MET A 1 -6.88 -14.57 -38.28
C MET A 1 -8.22 -13.90 -38.51
N ASN A 2 -9.18 -14.57 -39.13
CA ASN A 2 -10.58 -14.14 -39.18
C ASN A 2 -11.45 -15.36 -39.48
N LYS A 3 -12.27 -15.79 -38.49
CA LYS A 3 -13.36 -16.73 -38.72
C LYS A 3 -14.60 -15.94 -39.12
N LYS A 4 -15.33 -16.40 -40.14
CA LYS A 4 -16.76 -16.15 -40.27
C LYS A 4 -17.46 -17.50 -40.39
N GLU A 5 -18.21 -17.84 -39.35
CA GLU A 5 -19.11 -18.98 -39.35
C GLU A 5 -20.46 -18.51 -39.94
N GLN A 6 -21.07 -19.30 -40.80
CA GLN A 6 -22.46 -19.15 -41.24
C GLN A 6 -23.15 -20.50 -41.02
N ASN A 7 -24.31 -20.47 -40.37
CA ASN A 7 -25.03 -21.66 -39.92
C ASN A 7 -26.43 -21.68 -40.58
N PRO A 8 -26.94 -22.83 -41.06
CA PRO A 8 -28.12 -22.85 -41.94
C PRO A 8 -29.44 -23.11 -41.19
N LEU A 9 -30.51 -22.54 -41.73
CA LEU A 9 -31.91 -22.93 -41.56
C LEU A 9 -32.60 -22.79 -42.93
N GLY A 10 -33.53 -23.63 -43.36
CA GLY A 10 -34.11 -24.80 -42.71
C GLY A 10 -35.57 -24.96 -43.11
N ASP A 11 -35.84 -25.54 -44.28
CA ASP A 11 -37.21 -25.74 -44.79
C ASP A 11 -37.63 -27.22 -44.67
N TRP A 12 -38.83 -27.47 -44.15
CA TRP A 12 -39.41 -28.79 -43.92
C TRP A 12 -40.89 -28.76 -44.32
N ARG A 13 -41.27 -29.59 -45.30
CA ARG A 13 -42.68 -29.88 -45.60
C ARG A 13 -42.92 -31.38 -45.64
N LEU A 14 -43.85 -31.85 -44.81
CA LEU A 14 -44.36 -33.22 -44.77
C LEU A 14 -45.84 -33.20 -44.40
N HIS A 15 -46.57 -34.18 -44.95
CA HIS A 15 -47.90 -34.75 -44.67
C HIS A 15 -48.70 -34.86 -45.98
N TRP A 16 -49.10 -36.03 -46.51
CA TRP A 16 -49.72 -37.27 -45.98
C TRP A 16 -51.25 -37.24 -45.86
N GLY A 17 -51.88 -38.34 -46.29
CA GLY A 17 -53.33 -38.53 -46.45
C GLY A 17 -53.73 -38.62 -47.94
N GLY A 18 -54.15 -39.75 -48.51
CA GLY A 18 -54.29 -41.11 -47.96
C GLY A 18 -55.74 -41.50 -47.66
N ASN A 19 -56.32 -42.38 -48.47
CA ASN A 19 -57.54 -43.11 -48.11
C ASN A 19 -57.73 -44.41 -48.93
N TYR A 20 -57.94 -45.52 -48.25
CA TYR A 20 -58.75 -46.63 -48.75
C TYR A 20 -60.23 -46.21 -48.58
N GLY A 21 -61.24 -46.78 -49.22
CA GLY A 21 -61.36 -47.93 -50.11
C GLY A 21 -62.81 -48.43 -50.00
N ASN A 22 -63.39 -49.05 -51.03
CA ASN A 22 -64.77 -49.53 -50.93
C ASN A 22 -64.99 -50.79 -51.77
N ILE A 23 -65.59 -51.82 -51.16
CA ILE A 23 -65.92 -53.11 -51.77
C ILE A 23 -67.31 -53.52 -51.29
N ASN A 24 -68.19 -53.86 -52.23
CA ASN A 24 -69.39 -54.69 -52.07
C ASN A 24 -70.10 -54.72 -53.45
N ASN A 25 -70.73 -55.80 -53.90
CA ASN A 25 -70.65 -57.22 -53.49
C ASN A 25 -71.32 -58.04 -54.61
N TYR A 26 -70.95 -59.30 -54.83
CA TYR A 26 -71.89 -60.39 -55.21
C TYR A 26 -71.16 -61.73 -55.37
N TYR A 27 -71.73 -62.78 -54.79
CA TYR A 27 -71.33 -64.18 -54.94
C TYR A 27 -72.61 -65.01 -55.11
N SER A 28 -72.63 -65.93 -56.07
CA SER A 28 -73.55 -67.07 -56.09
C SER A 28 -72.87 -68.25 -56.78
N ASN A 29 -72.86 -69.41 -56.13
CA ASN A 29 -72.15 -70.62 -56.56
C ASN A 29 -72.93 -71.85 -56.07
N LYS A 30 -72.76 -72.99 -56.79
CA LYS A 30 -73.25 -74.38 -56.56
C LYS A 30 -74.36 -74.84 -57.52
N THR A 31 -74.16 -75.87 -58.38
CA THR A 31 -73.88 -77.33 -58.18
C THR A 31 -75.11 -78.09 -57.65
N GLU A 32 -75.53 -79.27 -58.14
CA GLU A 32 -74.99 -80.22 -59.16
C GLU A 32 -76.05 -81.32 -59.47
N ASN A 33 -75.82 -82.15 -60.52
CA ASN A 33 -76.29 -83.55 -60.71
C ASN A 33 -77.82 -83.86 -60.89
N GLU A 34 -78.30 -84.94 -61.54
CA GLU A 34 -77.77 -85.86 -62.59
C GLU A 34 -78.93 -86.71 -63.23
N SER A 35 -78.59 -87.63 -64.16
CA SER A 35 -79.30 -88.88 -64.55
C SER A 35 -80.59 -88.89 -65.45
N ASN A 36 -80.36 -89.02 -66.77
CA ASN A 36 -80.67 -90.17 -67.66
C ASN A 36 -82.08 -90.82 -67.89
N SER A 37 -82.19 -91.45 -69.09
CA SER A 37 -83.25 -92.32 -69.68
C SER A 37 -84.54 -91.63 -70.16
N SER A 38 -85.06 -91.75 -71.40
CA SER A 38 -85.23 -92.87 -72.38
C SER A 38 -86.33 -93.87 -71.98
N THR A 39 -87.21 -94.40 -72.85
CA THR A 39 -87.20 -94.66 -74.32
C THR A 39 -88.52 -94.19 -75.00
N ILE A 40 -88.55 -93.82 -76.29
CA ILE A 40 -88.72 -94.67 -77.50
C ILE A 40 -89.87 -95.70 -77.39
N ALA A 41 -90.78 -95.68 -78.36
CA ALA A 41 -91.90 -96.61 -78.51
C ALA A 41 -91.57 -97.75 -79.49
N GLU A 42 -92.23 -98.89 -79.33
CA GLU A 42 -92.13 -100.07 -80.20
C GLU A 42 -93.33 -100.16 -81.17
N ASP A 43 -93.10 -100.69 -82.36
CA ASP A 43 -94.03 -101.52 -83.13
C ASP A 43 -93.19 -102.56 -83.90
N LYS A 44 -93.46 -103.87 -83.74
CA LYS A 44 -94.08 -104.83 -84.71
C LYS A 44 -93.29 -105.02 -86.04
N GLU A 45 -93.24 -106.18 -86.71
CA GLU A 45 -94.16 -107.33 -86.89
C GLU A 45 -93.38 -108.69 -86.90
N GLU A 46 -93.90 -109.80 -86.36
CA GLU A 46 -94.51 -111.01 -87.03
C GLU A 46 -93.59 -111.78 -88.02
N GLU A 47 -93.32 -113.09 -87.80
CA GLU A 47 -93.92 -114.32 -88.42
C GLU A 47 -93.62 -114.53 -89.93
N SER A 48 -93.52 -115.73 -90.54
CA SER A 48 -93.53 -117.16 -90.15
C SER A 48 -92.59 -117.94 -91.12
N LEU A 49 -91.89 -119.05 -90.80
CA LEU A 49 -92.31 -120.44 -90.48
C LEU A 49 -93.04 -121.23 -91.61
N LYS A 50 -92.67 -122.52 -91.78
CA LYS A 50 -93.29 -123.62 -92.62
C LYS A 50 -93.04 -123.57 -94.13
N ASP A 51 -93.05 -124.67 -94.90
CA ASP A 51 -93.02 -126.15 -94.66
C ASP A 51 -92.34 -126.81 -95.92
N SER A 52 -92.20 -128.12 -96.22
CA SER A 52 -92.82 -129.40 -95.79
C SER A 52 -91.81 -130.57 -95.99
N CYS A 53 -91.95 -131.80 -95.45
CA CYS A 53 -92.65 -133.01 -96.00
C CYS A 53 -92.09 -133.56 -97.35
N VAL A 54 -92.01 -134.87 -97.66
CA VAL A 54 -92.85 -136.07 -97.38
C VAL A 54 -91.94 -137.33 -97.22
N SER A 55 -91.98 -138.09 -96.11
CA SER A 55 -92.72 -139.37 -95.85
C SER A 55 -92.25 -140.61 -96.68
N CYS A 56 -92.28 -141.85 -96.17
CA CYS A 56 -93.46 -142.56 -95.63
C CYS A 56 -93.17 -143.64 -94.56
N CYS A 57 -94.24 -144.23 -94.01
CA CYS A 57 -94.34 -145.45 -93.17
C CYS A 57 -93.89 -145.39 -91.68
N LEU A 58 -94.78 -144.92 -90.79
CA LEU A 58 -95.05 -145.48 -89.45
C LEU A 58 -96.19 -144.67 -88.76
N SER A 59 -97.38 -145.25 -88.60
CA SER A 59 -98.60 -144.47 -88.32
C SER A 59 -99.51 -145.06 -87.23
N GLN A 60 -99.23 -144.75 -85.96
CA GLN A 60 -100.23 -144.91 -84.88
C GLN A 60 -100.04 -143.90 -83.72
N ASN A 61 -98.80 -143.56 -83.35
CA ASN A 61 -98.50 -142.61 -82.24
C ASN A 61 -98.85 -141.12 -82.50
N ILE A 62 -99.37 -140.76 -83.68
CA ILE A 62 -99.48 -139.36 -84.11
C ILE A 62 -100.76 -138.68 -83.57
N ILE A 63 -101.85 -139.44 -83.36
CA ILE A 63 -103.17 -138.86 -83.02
C ILE A 63 -103.19 -138.30 -81.59
N GLU A 64 -102.66 -139.02 -80.60
CA GLU A 64 -102.60 -138.56 -79.21
C GLU A 64 -101.73 -137.30 -79.05
N SER A 65 -100.64 -137.20 -79.83
CA SER A 65 -99.73 -136.05 -79.83
C SER A 65 -100.39 -134.75 -80.33
N LEU A 66 -101.39 -134.84 -81.21
CA LEU A 66 -102.10 -133.67 -81.73
C LEU A 66 -103.17 -133.15 -80.74
N MET A 67 -103.89 -134.06 -80.08
CA MET A 67 -104.88 -133.69 -79.04
C MET A 67 -104.22 -132.87 -77.91
N GLN A 68 -103.08 -133.34 -77.39
CA GLN A 68 -102.30 -132.62 -76.37
C GLN A 68 -101.74 -131.25 -76.81
N ARG A 69 -101.71 -130.95 -78.11
CA ARG A 69 -101.27 -129.64 -78.63
C ARG A 69 -102.41 -128.63 -78.71
N ILE A 70 -103.64 -129.09 -78.94
CA ILE A 70 -104.84 -128.23 -78.94
C ILE A 70 -105.17 -127.79 -77.51
N GLU A 71 -105.24 -128.73 -76.57
CA GLU A 71 -105.49 -128.44 -75.15
C GLU A 71 -104.45 -127.47 -74.55
N LYS A 72 -103.19 -127.56 -74.98
CA LYS A 72 -102.13 -126.59 -74.62
C LYS A 72 -102.34 -125.22 -75.25
N LEU A 73 -102.79 -125.14 -76.50
CA LEU A 73 -103.06 -123.86 -77.17
C LEU A 73 -104.28 -123.14 -76.56
N GLU A 74 -105.34 -123.87 -76.22
CA GLU A 74 -106.51 -123.29 -75.54
C GLU A 74 -106.15 -122.75 -74.15
N ASN A 75 -105.34 -123.47 -73.37
CA ASN A 75 -104.80 -122.96 -72.09
C ASN A 75 -103.90 -121.73 -72.28
N VAL A 76 -103.04 -121.71 -73.30
CA VAL A 76 -102.19 -120.54 -73.61
C VAL A 76 -103.05 -119.34 -74.00
N VAL A 77 -104.08 -119.50 -74.84
CA VAL A 77 -104.99 -118.41 -75.21
C VAL A 77 -105.80 -117.93 -74.01
N TYR A 78 -106.26 -118.83 -73.13
CA TYR A 78 -106.98 -118.47 -71.91
C TYR A 78 -106.10 -117.64 -70.96
N GLU A 79 -104.90 -118.12 -70.62
CA GLU A 79 -103.98 -117.40 -69.73
C GLU A 79 -103.48 -116.09 -70.36
N PHE A 80 -103.24 -116.03 -71.68
CA PHE A 80 -102.85 -114.78 -72.36
C PHE A 80 -104.00 -113.76 -72.40
N THR A 81 -105.25 -114.21 -72.53
CA THR A 81 -106.45 -113.33 -72.46
C THR A 81 -106.68 -112.83 -71.03
N LYS A 82 -106.45 -113.68 -70.02
CA LYS A 82 -106.51 -113.35 -68.59
C LYS A 82 -105.42 -112.34 -68.19
N ASP A 83 -104.16 -112.60 -68.55
CA ASP A 83 -103.02 -111.70 -68.33
C ASP A 83 -103.24 -110.33 -68.99
N LYS A 84 -103.72 -110.28 -70.25
CA LYS A 84 -104.08 -109.01 -70.88
C LYS A 84 -105.23 -108.30 -70.17
N LYS A 85 -106.20 -109.02 -69.59
CA LYS A 85 -107.34 -108.42 -68.87
C LYS A 85 -106.93 -107.87 -67.51
N GLU A 86 -106.11 -108.59 -66.75
CA GLU A 86 -105.51 -108.11 -65.50
C GLU A 86 -104.57 -106.91 -65.75
N LYS A 87 -103.78 -106.94 -66.83
CA LYS A 87 -102.97 -105.79 -67.25
C LYS A 87 -103.82 -104.58 -67.62
N PHE A 88 -104.92 -104.76 -68.36
CA PHE A 88 -105.81 -103.65 -68.72
C PHE A 88 -106.50 -103.05 -67.49
N GLN A 89 -106.95 -103.89 -66.53
CA GLN A 89 -107.53 -103.41 -65.28
C GLN A 89 -106.49 -102.69 -64.38
N ASN A 90 -105.25 -103.18 -64.31
CA ASN A 90 -104.16 -102.48 -63.61
C ASN A 90 -103.85 -101.12 -64.28
N ILE A 91 -103.84 -101.05 -65.61
CA ILE A 91 -103.67 -99.79 -66.35
C ILE A 91 -104.84 -98.82 -66.08
N GLU A 92 -106.08 -99.30 -66.10
CA GLU A 92 -107.26 -98.48 -65.82
C GLU A 92 -107.29 -97.97 -64.36
N GLN A 93 -106.89 -98.80 -63.40
CA GLN A 93 -106.73 -98.40 -62.00
C GLN A 93 -105.60 -97.37 -61.83
N GLN A 94 -104.42 -97.61 -62.43
CA GLN A 94 -103.32 -96.64 -62.42
C GLN A 94 -103.70 -95.32 -63.09
N ASN A 95 -104.48 -95.34 -64.16
CA ASN A 95 -104.88 -94.13 -64.88
C ASN A 95 -105.88 -93.30 -64.05
N ASN A 96 -106.80 -93.95 -63.32
CA ASN A 96 -107.67 -93.29 -62.35
C ASN A 96 -106.89 -92.73 -61.15
N GLU A 97 -105.96 -93.51 -60.56
CA GLU A 97 -105.06 -93.00 -59.53
C GLU A 97 -104.23 -91.79 -60.00
N ASN A 98 -103.73 -91.82 -61.24
CA ASN A 98 -102.97 -90.73 -61.81
C ASN A 98 -103.84 -89.49 -62.09
N LYS A 99 -105.13 -89.69 -62.40
CA LYS A 99 -106.12 -88.62 -62.52
C LYS A 99 -106.39 -87.94 -61.18
N ASP A 100 -106.54 -88.73 -60.10
CA ASP A 100 -106.68 -88.21 -58.73
C ASP A 100 -105.39 -87.52 -58.23
N LYS A 101 -104.21 -88.09 -58.52
CA LYS A 101 -102.92 -87.46 -58.25
C LYS A 101 -102.78 -86.13 -59.01
N THR A 102 -103.25 -86.07 -60.26
CA THR A 102 -103.24 -84.84 -61.08
C THR A 102 -104.17 -83.78 -60.49
N ALA A 103 -105.43 -84.12 -60.19
CA ALA A 103 -106.38 -83.21 -59.57
C ALA A 103 -105.91 -82.71 -58.19
N ASN A 104 -105.21 -83.55 -57.42
CA ASN A 104 -104.62 -83.16 -56.14
C ASN A 104 -103.39 -82.26 -56.34
N LEU A 105 -102.56 -82.51 -57.35
CA LEU A 105 -101.46 -81.61 -57.74
C LEU A 105 -101.96 -80.25 -58.21
N GLU A 106 -102.99 -80.18 -59.06
CA GLU A 106 -103.65 -78.94 -59.47
C GLU A 106 -104.16 -78.16 -58.26
N LYS A 107 -104.77 -78.85 -57.28
CA LYS A 107 -105.22 -78.26 -56.01
C LYS A 107 -104.07 -77.73 -55.15
N ILE A 108 -102.92 -78.41 -55.14
CA ILE A 108 -101.69 -77.96 -54.48
C ILE A 108 -101.06 -76.77 -55.20
N PHE A 109 -101.06 -76.74 -56.54
CA PHE A 109 -100.61 -75.59 -57.32
C PHE A 109 -101.52 -74.38 -57.07
N TYR A 110 -102.84 -74.53 -57.14
CA TYR A 110 -103.79 -73.46 -56.81
C TYR A 110 -103.63 -72.92 -55.38
N GLN A 111 -103.39 -73.79 -54.39
CA GLN A 111 -103.07 -73.36 -53.02
C GLN A 111 -101.71 -72.66 -52.90
N LYS A 112 -100.69 -73.10 -53.66
CA LYS A 112 -99.40 -72.41 -53.76
C LYS A 112 -99.56 -71.03 -54.41
N ASP A 113 -100.31 -70.92 -55.48
CA ASP A 113 -100.54 -69.66 -56.19
C ASP A 113 -101.31 -68.67 -55.32
N ILE A 114 -102.34 -69.11 -54.56
CA ILE A 114 -102.99 -68.27 -53.54
C ILE A 114 -101.97 -67.79 -52.49
N LYS A 115 -101.08 -68.68 -52.03
CA LYS A 115 -100.07 -68.33 -51.01
C LYS A 115 -98.96 -67.43 -51.56
N ILE A 116 -98.59 -67.57 -52.83
CA ILE A 116 -97.66 -66.70 -53.55
C ILE A 116 -98.30 -65.32 -53.73
N ASN A 117 -99.55 -65.23 -54.19
CA ASN A 117 -100.27 -63.96 -54.32
C ASN A 117 -100.43 -63.24 -52.97
N LEU A 118 -100.69 -63.97 -51.88
CA LEU A 118 -100.70 -63.43 -50.52
C LEU A 118 -99.31 -62.88 -50.11
N LEU A 119 -98.24 -63.67 -50.28
CA LEU A 119 -96.88 -63.23 -49.98
C LEU A 119 -96.44 -62.05 -50.86
N GLU A 120 -96.83 -62.01 -52.13
CA GLU A 120 -96.62 -60.85 -53.00
C GLU A 120 -97.37 -59.62 -52.50
N SER A 121 -98.60 -59.76 -51.99
CA SER A 121 -99.35 -58.64 -51.42
C SER A 121 -98.72 -58.11 -50.13
N GLU A 122 -98.22 -59.01 -49.27
CA GLU A 122 -97.49 -58.70 -48.05
C GLU A 122 -96.17 -57.98 -48.38
N ILE A 123 -95.40 -58.49 -49.34
CA ILE A 123 -94.14 -57.89 -49.82
C ILE A 123 -94.40 -56.53 -50.48
N LYS A 124 -95.42 -56.39 -51.34
CA LYS A 124 -95.81 -55.11 -51.96
C LYS A 124 -96.21 -54.08 -50.90
N LYS A 125 -96.92 -54.50 -49.85
CA LYS A 125 -97.23 -53.65 -48.69
C LYS A 125 -95.97 -53.25 -47.92
N GLN A 126 -95.11 -54.20 -47.56
CA GLN A 126 -93.85 -53.89 -46.83
C GLN A 126 -92.92 -52.98 -47.64
N ILE A 127 -92.86 -53.14 -48.97
CA ILE A 127 -92.15 -52.22 -49.88
C ILE A 127 -92.80 -50.83 -49.85
N SER A 128 -94.13 -50.73 -49.89
CA SER A 128 -94.84 -49.45 -49.79
C SER A 128 -94.63 -48.75 -48.43
N ASP A 129 -94.67 -49.50 -47.33
CA ASP A 129 -94.41 -48.99 -45.98
C ASP A 129 -92.94 -48.53 -45.83
N LEU A 130 -91.97 -49.29 -46.36
CA LEU A 130 -90.56 -48.91 -46.39
C LEU A 130 -90.30 -47.69 -47.29
N GLN A 131 -90.94 -47.61 -48.46
CA GLN A 131 -90.88 -46.44 -49.34
C GLN A 131 -91.46 -45.20 -48.66
N SER A 132 -92.62 -45.31 -48.02
CA SER A 132 -93.26 -44.22 -47.26
C SER A 132 -92.34 -43.71 -46.14
N ASN A 133 -91.74 -44.61 -45.36
CA ASN A 133 -90.77 -44.24 -44.32
C ASN A 133 -89.48 -43.63 -44.90
N LEU A 134 -88.97 -44.15 -46.02
CA LEU A 134 -87.80 -43.58 -46.70
C LEU A 134 -88.09 -42.17 -47.23
N TYR A 135 -89.25 -41.94 -47.85
CA TYR A 135 -89.67 -40.61 -48.29
C TYR A 135 -89.85 -39.65 -47.10
N LYS A 136 -90.39 -40.12 -45.97
CA LYS A 136 -90.48 -39.34 -44.74
C LYS A 136 -89.08 -38.92 -44.25
N TYR A 137 -88.15 -39.86 -44.08
CA TYR A 137 -86.80 -39.54 -43.61
C TYR A 137 -86.05 -38.63 -44.60
N LEU A 138 -86.17 -38.85 -45.91
CA LEU A 138 -85.59 -37.97 -46.93
C LEU A 138 -86.18 -36.54 -46.85
N PHE A 139 -87.48 -36.41 -46.56
CA PHE A 139 -88.12 -35.10 -46.37
C PHE A 139 -87.66 -34.40 -45.08
N GLU A 140 -87.54 -35.14 -43.97
CA GLU A 140 -87.02 -34.62 -42.69
C GLU A 140 -85.55 -34.18 -42.82
N PHE A 141 -84.68 -35.00 -43.42
CA PHE A 141 -83.30 -34.60 -43.77
C PHE A 141 -83.27 -33.40 -44.73
N GLN A 142 -84.19 -33.32 -45.70
CA GLN A 142 -84.23 -32.20 -46.63
C GLN A 142 -84.65 -30.89 -45.94
N ILE A 143 -85.51 -30.94 -44.92
CA ILE A 143 -85.82 -29.78 -44.05
C ILE A 143 -84.58 -29.38 -43.26
N GLU A 144 -83.90 -30.32 -42.59
CA GLU A 144 -82.70 -30.03 -41.80
C GLU A 144 -81.58 -29.42 -42.66
N ILE A 145 -81.29 -30.00 -43.84
CA ILE A 145 -80.33 -29.46 -44.81
C ILE A 145 -80.71 -28.04 -45.26
N ASN A 146 -82.00 -27.74 -45.44
CA ASN A 146 -82.43 -26.41 -45.86
C ASN A 146 -82.36 -25.38 -44.72
N GLN A 147 -82.63 -25.79 -43.48
CA GLN A 147 -82.44 -24.94 -42.30
C GLN A 147 -80.94 -24.65 -42.07
N LEU A 148 -80.08 -25.68 -42.11
CA LEU A 148 -78.63 -25.53 -42.04
C LEU A 148 -78.06 -24.63 -43.16
N LYS A 149 -78.60 -24.69 -44.39
CA LYS A 149 -78.24 -23.75 -45.46
C LYS A 149 -78.62 -22.31 -45.12
N LYS A 150 -79.85 -22.08 -44.63
CA LYS A 150 -80.36 -20.76 -44.25
C LYS A 150 -79.58 -20.14 -43.09
N ASP A 151 -79.21 -20.94 -42.10
CA ASP A 151 -78.41 -20.49 -40.95
C ASP A 151 -76.96 -20.22 -41.37
N ASN A 152 -76.37 -21.06 -42.21
CA ASN A 152 -75.04 -20.79 -42.79
C ASN A 152 -75.03 -19.53 -43.68
N GLU A 153 -76.05 -19.30 -44.51
CA GLU A 153 -76.19 -18.05 -45.25
C GLU A 153 -76.26 -16.82 -44.32
N THR A 154 -77.00 -16.94 -43.22
CA THR A 154 -77.17 -15.88 -42.22
C THR A 154 -75.85 -15.60 -41.51
N ASN A 155 -75.13 -16.65 -41.10
CA ASN A 155 -73.79 -16.55 -40.52
C ASN A 155 -72.79 -15.94 -41.51
N ILE A 156 -72.82 -16.33 -42.80
CA ILE A 156 -71.98 -15.75 -43.85
C ILE A 156 -72.30 -14.25 -44.05
N LYS A 157 -73.57 -13.85 -44.01
CA LYS A 157 -73.99 -12.43 -44.07
C LYS A 157 -73.45 -11.65 -42.86
N ILE A 158 -73.57 -12.18 -41.65
CA ILE A 158 -73.04 -11.58 -40.41
C ILE A 158 -71.51 -11.46 -40.45
N ILE A 159 -70.79 -12.51 -40.88
CA ILE A 159 -69.32 -12.50 -40.98
C ILE A 159 -68.85 -11.48 -42.03
N LYS A 160 -69.50 -11.42 -43.21
CA LYS A 160 -69.20 -10.43 -44.24
C LYS A 160 -69.41 -8.99 -43.74
N GLN A 161 -70.49 -8.73 -43.00
CA GLN A 161 -70.78 -7.42 -42.44
C GLN A 161 -69.75 -7.02 -41.36
N LYS A 162 -69.46 -7.89 -40.39
CA LYS A 162 -68.43 -7.64 -39.36
C LYS A 162 -67.04 -7.42 -39.95
N ASN A 163 -66.68 -8.16 -40.99
CA ASN A 163 -65.41 -7.96 -41.70
C ASN A 163 -65.37 -6.63 -42.46
N LYS A 164 -66.49 -6.20 -43.05
CA LYS A 164 -66.61 -4.89 -43.70
C LYS A 164 -66.45 -3.76 -42.67
N GLU A 165 -67.17 -3.82 -41.55
CA GLU A 165 -67.08 -2.85 -40.45
C GLU A 165 -65.65 -2.74 -39.91
N LYS A 166 -65.00 -3.89 -39.65
CA LYS A 166 -63.61 -3.94 -39.19
C LYS A 166 -62.63 -3.38 -40.23
N TYR A 167 -62.86 -3.59 -41.53
CA TYR A 167 -62.03 -3.01 -42.58
C TYR A 167 -62.18 -1.49 -42.64
N GLN A 168 -63.41 -0.96 -42.59
CA GLN A 168 -63.68 0.48 -42.59
C GLN A 168 -63.12 1.18 -41.33
N GLN A 169 -63.14 0.50 -40.17
CA GLN A 169 -62.46 1.00 -38.97
C GLN A 169 -60.93 1.07 -39.21
N LEU A 170 -60.30 -0.01 -39.65
CA LEU A 170 -58.85 -0.05 -39.91
C LEU A 170 -58.41 0.97 -40.96
N GLU A 171 -59.23 1.18 -41.99
CA GLU A 171 -59.04 2.20 -43.04
C GLU A 171 -59.02 3.61 -42.42
N SER A 172 -60.06 3.99 -41.68
CA SER A 172 -60.11 5.31 -41.01
C SER A 172 -59.02 5.53 -39.96
N GLU A 173 -58.69 4.51 -39.17
CA GLU A 173 -57.55 4.55 -38.25
C GLU A 173 -56.22 4.78 -38.98
N ASN A 174 -56.02 4.16 -40.14
CA ASN A 174 -54.79 4.30 -40.91
C ASN A 174 -54.72 5.65 -41.63
N THR A 175 -55.82 6.16 -42.19
CA THR A 175 -55.89 7.52 -42.74
C THR A 175 -55.51 8.57 -41.69
N ASN A 176 -56.05 8.45 -40.47
CA ASN A 176 -55.72 9.35 -39.36
C ASN A 176 -54.24 9.25 -38.94
N LYS A 177 -53.67 8.03 -38.88
CA LYS A 177 -52.25 7.81 -38.59
C LYS A 177 -51.34 8.38 -39.69
N ILE A 178 -51.71 8.26 -40.96
CA ILE A 178 -50.97 8.82 -42.10
C ILE A 178 -50.96 10.34 -42.03
N SER A 179 -52.12 10.99 -41.89
CA SER A 179 -52.22 12.45 -41.83
C SER A 179 -51.42 13.05 -40.67
N TYR A 180 -51.42 12.41 -39.51
CA TYR A 180 -50.60 12.81 -38.36
C TYR A 180 -49.08 12.65 -38.61
N LEU A 181 -48.67 11.61 -39.34
CA LEU A 181 -47.26 11.41 -39.71
C LEU A 181 -46.81 12.41 -40.79
N GLU A 182 -47.68 12.75 -41.75
CA GLU A 182 -47.43 13.79 -42.75
C GLU A 182 -47.24 15.17 -42.11
N GLU A 183 -48.05 15.52 -41.10
CA GLU A 183 -47.86 16.75 -40.33
C GLU A 183 -46.50 16.77 -39.59
N ILE A 184 -46.14 15.67 -38.92
CA ILE A 184 -44.84 15.53 -38.24
C ILE A 184 -43.66 15.64 -39.22
N ILE A 185 -43.78 15.10 -40.42
CA ILE A 185 -42.75 15.21 -41.47
C ILE A 185 -42.61 16.67 -41.89
N HIS A 186 -43.72 17.34 -42.23
CA HIS A 186 -43.71 18.75 -42.64
C HIS A 186 -43.12 19.68 -41.56
N GLN A 187 -43.50 19.49 -40.29
CA GLN A 187 -42.93 20.24 -39.16
C GLN A 187 -41.42 20.01 -39.01
N LYS A 188 -40.92 18.80 -39.27
CA LYS A 188 -39.49 18.48 -39.22
C LYS A 188 -38.72 19.08 -40.40
N ASP A 189 -39.26 19.01 -41.61
CA ASP A 189 -38.61 19.55 -42.80
C ASP A 189 -38.42 21.07 -42.70
N VAL A 190 -39.46 21.80 -42.26
CA VAL A 190 -39.38 23.25 -41.97
C VAL A 190 -38.28 23.55 -40.94
N LYS A 191 -38.15 22.72 -39.90
CA LYS A 191 -37.10 22.87 -38.88
C LYS A 191 -35.70 22.58 -39.43
N ILE A 192 -35.56 21.58 -40.31
CA ILE A 192 -34.28 21.25 -40.97
C ILE A 192 -33.84 22.43 -41.84
N THR A 193 -34.70 22.97 -42.70
CA THR A 193 -34.36 24.12 -43.56
C THR A 193 -33.96 25.37 -42.76
N SER A 194 -34.54 25.59 -41.57
CA SER A 194 -34.07 26.65 -40.66
C SER A 194 -32.66 26.38 -40.16
N LEU A 195 -32.41 25.18 -39.62
CA LEU A 195 -31.10 24.80 -39.07
C LEU A 195 -29.99 24.81 -40.12
N GLU A 196 -30.28 24.44 -41.37
CA GLU A 196 -29.32 24.53 -42.49
C GLU A 196 -28.93 25.99 -42.80
N LYS A 197 -29.90 26.91 -42.76
CA LYS A 197 -29.67 28.36 -42.95
C LYS A 197 -28.82 28.93 -41.81
N ASP A 198 -29.14 28.58 -40.57
CA ASP A 198 -28.42 29.06 -39.38
C ASP A 198 -26.99 28.51 -39.32
N ASN A 199 -26.80 27.23 -39.70
CA ASN A 199 -25.49 26.60 -39.86
C ASN A 199 -24.67 27.31 -40.96
N LYS A 200 -25.28 27.64 -42.12
CA LYS A 200 -24.60 28.39 -43.19
C LYS A 200 -24.15 29.79 -42.74
N GLN A 201 -24.96 30.49 -41.95
CA GLN A 201 -24.57 31.78 -41.36
C GLN A 201 -23.43 31.63 -40.35
N THR A 202 -23.48 30.58 -39.51
CA THR A 202 -22.46 30.28 -38.50
C THR A 202 -21.10 30.00 -39.13
N ASN A 203 -21.04 29.19 -40.19
CA ASN A 203 -19.79 28.89 -40.90
C ASN A 203 -19.15 30.14 -41.55
N ASN A 204 -19.97 31.03 -42.12
CA ASN A 204 -19.48 32.31 -42.65
C ASN A 204 -18.88 33.21 -41.55
N LEU A 205 -19.46 33.21 -40.35
CA LEU A 205 -18.94 33.94 -39.20
C LEU A 205 -17.60 33.34 -38.70
N ILE A 206 -17.50 32.02 -38.61
CA ILE A 206 -16.26 31.31 -38.24
C ILE A 206 -15.11 31.71 -39.17
N GLN A 207 -15.30 31.62 -40.49
CA GLN A 207 -14.27 32.02 -41.47
C GLN A 207 -13.86 33.50 -41.34
N SER A 208 -14.79 34.38 -40.97
CA SER A 208 -14.49 35.80 -40.71
C SER A 208 -13.63 35.99 -39.45
N LEU A 209 -13.90 35.22 -38.39
CA LEU A 209 -13.16 35.26 -37.13
C LEU A 209 -11.76 34.64 -37.28
N GLU A 210 -11.63 33.49 -37.94
CA GLU A 210 -10.33 32.86 -38.24
C GLU A 210 -9.39 33.81 -38.99
N LYS A 211 -9.91 34.57 -39.95
CA LYS A 211 -9.12 35.58 -40.69
C LYS A 211 -8.65 36.72 -39.78
N LYS A 212 -9.50 37.20 -38.86
CA LYS A 212 -9.11 38.23 -37.87
C LYS A 212 -8.08 37.72 -36.87
N ILE A 213 -8.24 36.48 -36.37
CA ILE A 213 -7.28 35.85 -35.47
C ILE A 213 -5.89 35.83 -36.12
N LYS A 214 -5.78 35.33 -37.36
CA LYS A 214 -4.51 35.30 -38.10
C LYS A 214 -3.93 36.69 -38.40
N GLN A 215 -4.75 37.72 -38.53
CA GLN A 215 -4.24 39.10 -38.65
C GLN A 215 -3.65 39.59 -37.33
N ASN A 216 -4.34 39.36 -36.21
CA ASN A 216 -3.88 39.74 -34.87
C ASN A 216 -2.62 38.97 -34.45
N GLU A 217 -2.54 37.67 -34.73
CA GLU A 217 -1.36 36.82 -34.46
C GLU A 217 -0.10 37.39 -35.09
N ASN A 218 -0.17 37.79 -36.37
CA ASN A 218 0.95 38.44 -37.07
C ASN A 218 1.30 39.83 -36.49
N GLU A 219 0.30 40.60 -36.05
CA GLU A 219 0.55 41.90 -35.40
C GLU A 219 1.26 41.74 -34.04
N TYR A 220 0.84 40.76 -33.23
CA TYR A 220 1.50 40.46 -31.95
C TYR A 220 2.90 39.88 -32.15
N LEU A 221 3.11 38.98 -33.13
CA LEU A 221 4.44 38.45 -33.44
C LEU A 221 5.44 39.56 -33.82
N ASN A 222 5.02 40.50 -34.67
CA ASN A 222 5.85 41.66 -35.01
C ASN A 222 6.20 42.54 -33.79
N LYS A 223 5.26 42.71 -32.84
CA LYS A 223 5.52 43.44 -31.59
C LYS A 223 6.48 42.70 -30.66
N ILE A 224 6.40 41.36 -30.61
CA ILE A 224 7.31 40.52 -29.82
C ILE A 224 8.74 40.66 -30.35
N ASN A 225 8.95 40.48 -31.66
CA ASN A 225 10.28 40.59 -32.27
C ASN A 225 10.95 41.94 -31.98
N VAL A 226 10.20 43.06 -32.07
CA VAL A 226 10.71 44.40 -31.73
C VAL A 226 11.05 44.53 -30.25
N LEU A 227 10.32 43.88 -29.34
CA LEU A 227 10.68 43.86 -27.91
C LEU A 227 11.93 43.02 -27.63
N GLU A 228 12.10 41.89 -28.32
CA GLU A 228 13.30 41.04 -28.20
C GLU A 228 14.58 41.76 -28.64
N GLU A 229 14.54 42.47 -29.78
CA GLU A 229 15.66 43.32 -30.23
C GLU A 229 16.02 44.41 -29.19
N ASN A 230 15.03 45.03 -28.56
CA ASN A 230 15.25 46.04 -27.52
C ASN A 230 15.83 45.42 -26.24
N ILE A 231 15.41 44.21 -25.86
CA ILE A 231 15.97 43.49 -24.70
C ILE A 231 17.45 43.18 -24.92
N GLN A 232 17.82 42.61 -26.08
CA GLN A 232 19.23 42.30 -26.39
C GLN A 232 20.13 43.56 -26.35
N GLN A 233 19.62 44.71 -26.82
CA GLN A 233 20.34 45.99 -26.72
C GLN A 233 20.50 46.51 -25.27
N MET A 234 19.57 46.19 -24.37
CA MET A 234 19.68 46.54 -22.95
C MET A 234 20.64 45.60 -22.20
N GLU A 235 20.60 44.30 -22.48
CA GLU A 235 21.51 43.30 -21.91
C GLU A 235 22.98 43.62 -22.24
N GLY A 236 23.29 43.98 -23.49
CA GLY A 236 24.63 44.41 -23.88
C GLY A 236 25.15 45.63 -23.10
N LYS A 237 24.29 46.63 -22.85
CA LYS A 237 24.63 47.83 -22.07
C LYS A 237 24.83 47.51 -20.58
N LEU A 238 24.00 46.63 -20.01
CA LEU A 238 24.15 46.15 -18.64
C LEU A 238 25.47 45.40 -18.41
N LEU A 239 25.88 44.57 -19.38
CA LEU A 239 27.17 43.87 -19.35
C LEU A 239 28.36 44.85 -19.38
N GLU A 240 28.30 45.89 -20.20
CA GLU A 240 29.35 46.93 -20.26
C GLU A 240 29.46 47.71 -18.94
N ILE A 241 28.33 48.09 -18.34
CA ILE A 241 28.28 48.78 -17.04
C ILE A 241 28.85 47.88 -15.93
N LYS A 242 28.49 46.59 -15.91
CA LYS A 242 29.01 45.63 -14.93
C LYS A 242 30.53 45.53 -15.01
N ASN A 243 31.09 45.32 -16.20
CA ASN A 243 32.53 45.18 -16.39
C ASN A 243 33.33 46.42 -15.92
N LYS A 244 32.75 47.63 -16.09
CA LYS A 244 33.33 48.88 -15.56
C LYS A 244 33.26 48.97 -14.03
N MET A 245 32.17 48.51 -13.43
CA MET A 245 31.99 48.47 -11.98
C MET A 245 32.96 47.49 -11.30
N ASP A 246 33.05 46.26 -11.83
CA ASP A 246 33.95 45.21 -11.31
C ASP A 246 35.42 45.69 -11.35
N SER A 247 35.86 46.26 -12.49
CA SER A 247 37.21 46.82 -12.65
C SER A 247 37.56 47.87 -11.59
N LYS A 248 36.65 48.83 -11.32
CA LYS A 248 36.90 49.87 -10.31
C LYS A 248 36.90 49.33 -8.88
N SER A 249 36.10 48.30 -8.60
CA SER A 249 36.06 47.62 -7.30
C SER A 249 37.42 47.02 -6.92
N TYR A 250 38.06 46.30 -7.86
CA TYR A 250 39.39 45.72 -7.65
C TYR A 250 40.46 46.78 -7.36
N GLU A 251 40.48 47.89 -8.10
CA GLU A 251 41.42 49.01 -7.89
C GLU A 251 41.29 49.62 -6.48
N THR A 252 40.06 49.79 -5.98
CA THR A 252 39.83 50.30 -4.62
C THR A 252 40.27 49.30 -3.55
N MET A 253 40.04 48.00 -3.75
CA MET A 253 40.35 46.97 -2.75
C MET A 253 41.85 46.78 -2.54
N ASP A 254 42.64 46.75 -3.62
CA ASP A 254 44.11 46.67 -3.56
C ASP A 254 44.73 47.85 -2.80
N ASN A 255 44.24 49.06 -3.05
CA ASN A 255 44.68 50.28 -2.36
C ASN A 255 44.35 50.31 -0.85
N LEU A 256 43.30 49.61 -0.41
CA LEU A 256 42.97 49.47 1.01
C LEU A 256 43.86 48.43 1.69
N ASN A 257 44.05 47.26 1.08
CA ASN A 257 44.92 46.20 1.61
C ASN A 257 46.37 46.70 1.85
N LYS A 258 46.91 47.50 0.92
CA LYS A 258 48.23 48.14 1.02
C LYS A 258 48.37 49.15 2.17
N LYS A 259 47.26 49.65 2.73
CA LYS A 259 47.26 50.51 3.93
C LYS A 259 47.16 49.71 5.23
N ILE A 260 46.44 48.59 5.23
CA ILE A 260 46.24 47.74 6.41
C ILE A 260 47.59 47.16 6.87
N VAL A 261 48.37 46.57 5.97
CA VAL A 261 49.68 45.94 6.30
C VAL A 261 50.60 46.90 7.06
N LYS A 262 50.73 48.15 6.57
CA LYS A 262 51.58 49.18 7.18
C LYS A 262 51.15 49.65 8.57
N LEU A 263 49.88 49.46 8.93
CA LEU A 263 49.37 49.80 10.26
C LEU A 263 49.64 48.66 11.25
N THR A 264 49.57 47.41 10.81
CA THR A 264 49.91 46.23 11.64
C THR A 264 51.38 46.26 12.07
N GLU A 265 52.30 46.51 11.14
CA GLU A 265 53.75 46.59 11.40
C GLU A 265 54.07 47.55 12.57
N VAL A 266 53.53 48.77 12.50
CA VAL A 266 53.74 49.82 13.53
C VAL A 266 53.12 49.46 14.89
N GLN A 267 52.06 48.64 14.91
CA GLN A 267 51.41 48.21 16.15
C GLN A 267 52.24 47.17 16.92
N GLU A 268 52.92 46.25 16.23
CA GLU A 268 53.68 45.17 16.86
C GLU A 268 54.95 45.68 17.56
N ASP A 269 55.69 46.59 16.92
CA ASP A 269 56.87 47.26 17.50
C ASP A 269 56.55 47.97 18.84
N LEU A 270 55.43 48.71 18.87
CA LEU A 270 55.03 49.49 20.04
C LEU A 270 54.67 48.58 21.23
N ILE A 271 54.00 47.45 20.97
CA ILE A 271 53.66 46.44 21.98
C ILE A 271 54.94 45.81 22.57
N SER A 272 55.93 45.52 21.72
CA SER A 272 57.23 44.97 22.14
C SER A 272 57.98 45.92 23.09
N TYR A 273 58.04 47.21 22.76
CA TYR A 273 58.74 48.23 23.56
C TYR A 273 58.10 48.49 24.93
N VAL A 274 56.77 48.47 25.03
CA VAL A 274 56.06 48.70 26.30
C VAL A 274 56.14 47.49 27.24
N ALA A 275 56.18 46.27 26.68
CA ALA A 275 56.31 45.03 27.44
C ALA A 275 57.70 44.90 28.12
N SER A 276 58.76 45.34 27.46
CA SER A 276 60.14 45.07 27.89
C SER A 276 60.63 45.86 29.11
N ASN A 277 59.93 46.94 29.48
CA ASN A 277 60.40 47.94 30.46
C ASN A 277 59.57 48.05 31.74
N ARG A 278 58.63 47.11 32.00
CA ARG A 278 57.79 47.14 33.21
C ARG A 278 57.76 45.80 33.92
N THR A 279 57.93 45.85 35.24
CA THR A 279 57.56 44.75 36.13
C THR A 279 56.07 44.89 36.47
N LYS A 280 55.41 43.76 36.74
CA LYS A 280 54.02 43.68 37.17
C LYS A 280 54.00 42.94 38.50
N TYR A 281 53.49 43.60 39.54
CA TYR A 281 53.25 42.94 40.82
C TYR A 281 52.20 41.82 40.66
N ILE A 282 52.53 40.63 41.16
CA ILE A 282 51.64 39.47 41.19
C ILE A 282 51.29 39.20 42.66
N GLN A 283 50.10 39.63 43.06
CA GLN A 283 49.53 39.32 44.36
C GLN A 283 49.33 37.81 44.50
N ILE A 284 49.95 37.18 45.49
CA ILE A 284 49.57 35.85 45.97
C ILE A 284 49.10 36.03 47.40
N LYS A 285 47.79 35.82 47.64
CA LYS A 285 47.27 35.86 49.02
C LYS A 285 47.91 34.74 49.83
N ASN A 286 48.44 35.09 50.99
CA ASN A 286 49.34 34.23 51.73
C ASN A 286 49.27 34.50 53.23
N LYS A 287 49.79 33.55 54.02
CA LYS A 287 49.73 33.57 55.47
C LYS A 287 50.75 32.64 56.11
N TRP A 288 51.07 32.85 57.38
CA TRP A 288 51.84 31.88 58.15
C TRP A 288 51.03 30.59 58.37
N LYS A 289 51.68 29.43 58.29
CA LYS A 289 50.99 28.13 58.40
C LYS A 289 51.81 27.01 59.02
N ASN A 290 53.06 26.83 58.59
CA ASN A 290 53.85 25.68 59.00
C ASN A 290 54.98 26.14 59.93
N ILE A 291 54.94 25.70 61.19
CA ILE A 291 56.10 25.75 62.09
C ILE A 291 56.80 24.39 61.99
N ASP A 292 58.13 24.37 61.85
CA ASP A 292 58.89 23.13 61.71
C ASP A 292 58.78 22.28 63.00
N ALA A 293 58.12 21.12 62.90
CA ALA A 293 57.91 20.19 64.00
C ALA A 293 59.21 19.58 64.58
N ARG A 294 60.38 19.84 63.98
CA ARG A 294 61.71 19.54 64.53
C ARG A 294 62.20 20.60 65.52
N ARG A 295 61.63 21.81 65.50
CA ARG A 295 61.98 22.95 66.36
C ARG A 295 60.95 23.14 67.48
N LYS A 296 60.83 22.11 68.31
CA LYS A 296 59.94 22.07 69.47
C LYS A 296 60.51 22.89 70.63
N CYS A 297 59.67 23.59 71.38
CA CYS A 297 60.09 24.27 72.61
C CYS A 297 60.16 23.34 73.84
N CYS A 298 59.54 22.17 73.76
CA CYS A 298 59.43 21.16 74.82
C CYS A 298 59.07 19.81 74.15
N ASP A 299 59.39 18.67 74.76
CA ASP A 299 59.02 17.35 74.21
C ASP A 299 57.49 17.20 74.06
N ASP A 300 56.74 17.85 74.97
CA ASP A 300 55.28 17.96 75.01
C ASP A 300 54.66 18.72 73.82
N ASN A 301 55.45 19.36 72.95
CA ASN A 301 54.98 20.14 71.78
C ASN A 301 54.03 21.29 72.16
N CYS A 302 54.49 22.14 73.09
CA CYS A 302 53.72 23.25 73.65
C CYS A 302 53.38 24.34 72.61
N ILE A 303 54.15 24.41 71.50
CA ILE A 303 53.92 25.28 70.33
C ILE A 303 52.68 24.82 69.56
N ASN A 304 51.87 25.76 69.06
CA ASN A 304 50.82 25.48 68.06
C ASN A 304 49.73 24.51 68.57
N THR A 305 49.47 24.52 69.88
CA THR A 305 48.32 23.85 70.47
C THR A 305 47.07 24.70 70.21
N GLU A 306 45.92 24.07 69.88
CA GLU A 306 44.67 24.78 69.51
C GLU A 306 44.16 25.73 70.59
N THR A 307 44.57 25.50 71.85
CA THR A 307 44.49 26.45 72.95
C THR A 307 45.91 26.70 73.48
N PRO A 308 46.65 27.71 72.99
CA PRO A 308 48.01 27.96 73.43
C PRO A 308 48.01 28.38 74.90
N SER A 309 48.44 27.46 75.77
CA SER A 309 48.83 27.81 77.12
C SER A 309 50.05 28.72 77.00
N ARG A 310 49.88 30.03 77.25
CA ARG A 310 50.88 31.10 77.04
C ARG A 310 52.24 30.90 77.75
N LEU A 311 52.39 29.82 78.50
CA LEU A 311 53.56 29.44 79.28
C LEU A 311 53.95 28.01 78.87
N CYS A 312 55.18 27.83 78.38
CA CYS A 312 55.75 26.50 78.21
C CYS A 312 55.96 25.86 79.59
N LYS A 313 55.59 24.58 79.76
CA LYS A 313 55.73 23.85 81.05
C LYS A 313 57.16 23.82 81.58
N ASN A 314 58.15 23.88 80.68
CA ASN A 314 59.58 23.83 81.00
C ASN A 314 60.24 25.24 81.04
N GLY A 315 59.46 26.33 81.03
CA GLY A 315 60.01 27.70 81.05
C GLY A 315 60.73 28.14 79.76
N ASN A 316 60.61 27.36 78.68
CA ASN A 316 61.26 27.66 77.40
C ASN A 316 60.45 28.66 76.57
N GLY A 317 61.10 29.68 76.02
CA GLY A 317 60.47 30.62 75.09
C GLY A 317 60.07 29.96 73.77
N PHE A 318 58.95 30.42 73.19
CA PHE A 318 58.35 29.87 71.98
C PHE A 318 57.49 30.90 71.24
N ILE A 319 57.20 30.63 69.97
CA ILE A 319 56.29 31.43 69.14
C ILE A 319 54.88 30.83 69.11
N ASP A 320 53.87 31.67 68.93
CA ASP A 320 52.54 31.27 68.46
C ASP A 320 52.15 32.09 67.23
N ILE A 321 51.52 31.44 66.24
CA ILE A 321 50.82 32.12 65.14
C ILE A 321 49.46 32.53 65.70
N ILE A 322 49.22 33.84 65.86
CA ILE A 322 48.02 34.38 66.52
C ILE A 322 46.89 34.62 65.51
N ASP A 323 47.26 34.99 64.28
CA ASP A 323 46.40 35.07 63.11
C ASP A 323 47.22 34.79 61.84
N ASP A 324 46.58 34.86 60.67
CA ASP A 324 47.20 34.62 59.36
C ASP A 324 48.45 35.49 59.08
N THR A 325 48.68 36.58 59.82
CA THR A 325 49.76 37.57 59.62
C THR A 325 50.69 37.77 60.84
N ASN A 326 50.17 37.63 62.06
CA ASN A 326 50.87 37.92 63.31
C ASN A 326 51.46 36.68 63.98
N ILE A 327 52.72 36.79 64.40
CA ILE A 327 53.40 35.79 65.23
C ILE A 327 53.90 36.47 66.50
N ILE A 328 53.51 35.97 67.66
CA ILE A 328 53.95 36.50 68.96
C ILE A 328 54.94 35.53 69.62
N TYR A 329 56.01 36.08 70.21
CA TYR A 329 56.93 35.33 71.05
C TYR A 329 56.48 35.39 72.52
N ASN A 330 56.13 34.23 73.09
CA ASN A 330 55.75 34.11 74.49
C ASN A 330 57.00 33.97 75.37
N TYR A 331 57.44 35.08 75.97
CA TYR A 331 58.46 35.03 77.02
C TYR A 331 57.86 34.53 78.35
N ASN A 332 58.16 33.28 78.71
CA ASN A 332 58.03 32.80 80.09
C ASN A 332 59.35 32.19 80.58
N TYR A 333 60.41 32.99 80.45
CA TYR A 333 61.76 32.65 80.87
C TYR A 333 61.85 32.61 82.40
N ASP A 334 61.91 31.40 82.98
CA ASP A 334 62.53 31.21 84.29
C ASP A 334 64.06 31.39 84.11
N PRO A 335 64.69 32.42 84.71
CA PRO A 335 66.11 32.69 84.52
C PRO A 335 67.06 31.58 84.99
N MET A 336 66.56 30.60 85.76
CA MET A 336 67.36 29.48 86.25
C MET A 336 67.28 28.23 85.37
N THR A 337 66.24 28.06 84.55
CA THR A 337 65.98 26.78 83.83
C THR A 337 65.55 26.92 82.38
N GLY A 338 64.94 28.04 81.99
CA GLY A 338 64.39 28.23 80.65
C GLY A 338 65.45 28.38 79.56
N LYS A 339 65.11 27.93 78.35
CA LYS A 339 65.87 28.16 77.12
C LYS A 339 64.97 28.66 76.00
N ASP A 340 65.40 29.74 75.37
CA ASP A 340 64.73 30.28 74.20
C ASP A 340 65.11 29.43 72.98
N ASN A 341 64.09 28.92 72.25
CA ASN A 341 64.28 28.01 71.13
C ASN A 341 64.00 28.73 69.80
N THR A 342 64.93 28.59 68.86
CA THR A 342 64.79 29.11 67.49
C THR A 342 63.71 28.32 66.73
N ALA A 343 62.66 29.01 66.29
CA ALA A 343 61.58 28.44 65.51
C ALA A 343 61.70 28.76 64.01
N TRP A 344 61.32 27.82 63.16
CA TRP A 344 61.39 27.91 61.68
C TRP A 344 59.98 27.89 61.11
N ILE A 345 59.66 28.81 60.19
CA ILE A 345 58.28 29.13 59.83
C ILE A 345 58.15 29.35 58.32
N ASP A 346 57.14 28.74 57.71
CA ASP A 346 56.79 28.92 56.31
C ASP A 346 55.40 29.53 56.12
N ALA A 347 55.30 30.37 55.10
CA ALA A 347 54.02 30.80 54.56
C ALA A 347 53.33 29.67 53.76
N GLU A 348 51.99 29.68 53.73
CA GLU A 348 51.15 28.66 53.09
C GLU A 348 51.43 28.47 51.60
N ASN A 349 51.52 29.58 50.86
CA ASN A 349 51.62 29.60 49.41
C ASN A 349 53.05 29.95 48.95
N ARG A 350 53.47 29.28 47.88
CA ARG A 350 54.76 29.50 47.22
C ARG A 350 54.62 30.36 45.97
N PHE A 351 55.61 31.20 45.75
CA PHE A 351 55.83 31.90 44.49
C PHE A 351 56.31 30.87 43.48
N ASN A 352 55.57 30.69 42.39
CA ASN A 352 55.99 29.85 41.27
C ASN A 352 56.41 30.79 40.14
N LYS A 353 57.48 30.43 39.43
CA LYS A 353 57.84 31.04 38.14
C LYS A 353 56.60 31.05 37.22
N PRO A 354 56.24 32.19 36.59
CA PRO A 354 55.12 32.24 35.67
C PRO A 354 55.30 31.25 34.53
N LYS A 355 54.21 30.59 34.14
CA LYS A 355 54.17 29.77 32.90
C LYS A 355 54.20 30.67 31.66
N ASP A 356 54.46 30.05 30.51
CA ASP A 356 54.79 30.74 29.26
C ASP A 356 53.78 31.80 28.82
N ASN A 357 54.29 32.77 28.05
CA ASN A 357 53.58 33.94 27.52
C ASN A 357 53.27 35.07 28.52
N CYS A 358 53.98 35.13 29.66
CA CYS A 358 53.97 36.36 30.46
C CYS A 358 54.77 37.47 29.74
N PHE A 359 54.09 38.51 29.24
CA PHE A 359 54.72 39.63 28.50
C PHE A 359 55.54 40.57 29.39
N PHE A 360 55.27 40.59 30.69
CA PHE A 360 55.93 41.46 31.68
C PHE A 360 56.80 40.64 32.62
N ALA A 361 57.73 41.28 33.33
CA ALA A 361 58.33 40.65 34.50
C ALA A 361 57.27 40.47 35.59
N SER A 362 57.29 39.36 36.32
CA SER A 362 56.45 39.14 37.50
C SER A 362 57.23 39.45 38.77
N LEU A 363 56.76 40.44 39.53
CA LEU A 363 57.29 40.82 40.84
C LEU A 363 56.40 40.22 41.94
N PHE A 364 56.99 39.37 42.77
CA PHE A 364 56.43 38.94 44.04
C PHE A 364 57.10 39.79 45.14
N TYR A 365 56.32 40.39 46.05
CA TYR A 365 56.85 41.27 47.10
C TYR A 365 56.03 41.16 48.39
N TYR A 366 56.73 41.17 49.52
CA TYR A 366 56.25 40.88 50.88
C TYR A 366 56.97 41.77 51.89
N GLU A 367 56.35 42.11 53.01
CA GLU A 367 57.01 42.85 54.10
C GLU A 367 56.79 42.17 55.45
N ILE A 368 57.74 42.31 56.36
CA ILE A 368 57.72 41.82 57.75
C ILE A 368 58.16 42.96 58.66
N THR A 369 57.28 43.35 59.57
CA THR A 369 57.55 44.32 60.63
C THR A 369 58.02 43.60 61.88
N LEU A 370 59.10 44.07 62.50
CA LEU A 370 59.53 43.59 63.81
C LEU A 370 58.72 44.26 64.92
N THR A 371 58.11 43.49 65.82
CA THR A 371 57.15 44.02 66.81
C THR A 371 57.58 43.80 68.27
N THR A 372 58.87 43.60 68.54
CA THR A 372 59.38 43.33 69.90
C THR A 372 60.63 44.13 70.27
N GLU A 373 60.66 44.64 71.50
CA GLU A 373 61.66 45.59 72.02
C GLU A 373 62.97 44.95 72.50
N LYS A 374 63.05 43.62 72.63
CA LYS A 374 64.28 42.94 73.05
C LYS A 374 65.33 42.91 71.94
N ILE A 375 66.59 42.93 72.34
CA ILE A 375 67.74 42.69 71.46
C ILE A 375 67.59 41.30 70.84
N LEU A 376 67.68 41.24 69.51
CA LEU A 376 67.61 40.00 68.74
C LEU A 376 68.97 39.29 68.80
N GLU A 377 68.97 38.02 69.19
CA GLU A 377 70.19 37.18 69.15
C GLU A 377 70.44 36.59 67.75
N TYR A 378 69.36 36.26 67.03
CA TYR A 378 69.39 35.76 65.66
C TYR A 378 67.99 35.85 65.04
N THR A 379 67.87 36.51 63.88
CA THR A 379 66.65 36.46 63.07
C THR A 379 67.02 36.36 61.60
N CYS A 380 66.33 35.51 60.83
CA CYS A 380 66.45 35.57 59.38
C CYS A 380 65.11 35.49 58.63
N PHE A 381 65.06 36.17 57.49
CA PHE A 381 63.85 36.39 56.70
C PHE A 381 64.15 36.35 55.22
N GLY A 382 63.30 35.71 54.41
CA GLY A 382 63.43 35.78 52.96
C GLY A 382 62.76 34.62 52.25
N PHE A 383 63.45 34.05 51.27
CA PHE A 383 62.91 33.01 50.40
C PHE A 383 63.63 31.67 50.62
N ARG A 384 62.90 30.55 50.61
CA ARG A 384 63.51 29.22 50.51
C ARG A 384 62.82 28.33 49.49
N ASN A 385 63.54 27.38 48.92
CA ASN A 385 63.01 26.31 48.07
C ASN A 385 63.10 24.97 48.84
N THR A 386 63.22 23.83 48.15
CA THR A 386 63.36 22.49 48.75
C THR A 386 64.76 22.16 49.27
N GLU A 387 65.79 22.83 48.75
CA GLU A 387 67.21 22.42 48.85
C GLU A 387 68.16 23.58 49.22
N GLY A 388 67.66 24.81 49.30
CA GLY A 388 68.43 26.03 49.48
C GLY A 388 67.56 27.22 49.91
N TYR A 389 68.20 28.34 50.22
CA TYR A 389 67.57 29.54 50.76
C TYR A 389 68.33 30.83 50.40
N ILE A 390 67.63 31.96 50.46
CA ILE A 390 68.16 33.33 50.31
C ILE A 390 67.49 34.20 51.38
N VAL A 391 68.21 34.50 52.46
CA VAL A 391 67.67 35.20 53.64
C VAL A 391 68.53 36.38 54.05
N LEU A 392 67.86 37.42 54.55
CA LEU A 392 68.45 38.51 55.32
C LEU A 392 68.62 38.03 56.76
N ALA A 393 69.85 38.00 57.27
CA ALA A 393 70.20 37.59 58.63
C ALA A 393 71.25 38.55 59.22
N ASP A 394 70.94 39.20 60.34
CA ASP A 394 71.88 40.01 61.16
C ASP A 394 72.80 40.97 60.38
N GLY A 395 72.30 41.57 59.29
CA GLY A 395 73.04 42.49 58.42
C GLY A 395 73.84 41.84 57.29
N TYR A 396 73.53 40.58 56.98
CA TYR A 396 74.04 39.84 55.84
C TYR A 396 72.89 39.28 55.00
N ILE A 397 73.16 39.01 53.72
CA ILE A 397 72.32 38.15 52.88
C ILE A 397 73.03 36.81 52.78
N ASP A 398 72.40 35.77 53.30
CA ASP A 398 72.89 34.39 53.26
C ASP A 398 72.16 33.62 52.15
N TYR A 399 72.92 33.16 51.16
CA TYR A 399 72.46 32.42 50.00
C TYR A 399 73.10 31.02 49.99
N LEU A 400 72.26 30.00 50.14
CA LEU A 400 72.63 28.60 49.95
C LEU A 400 71.98 28.11 48.66
N SER A 401 72.78 27.97 47.60
CA SER A 401 72.35 27.39 46.31
C SER A 401 72.33 25.85 46.39
N PRO A 402 71.23 25.18 45.98
CA PRO A 402 71.07 23.72 46.04
C PRO A 402 72.28 22.93 45.54
N LEU A 403 72.78 23.25 44.34
CA LEU A 403 73.84 22.49 43.68
C LEU A 403 75.23 22.65 44.31
N ASN A 404 75.46 23.74 45.06
CA ASN A 404 76.80 24.14 45.45
C ASN A 404 77.15 23.76 46.89
N ALA A 405 76.14 23.42 47.71
CA ALA A 405 76.24 23.05 49.14
C ALA A 405 77.05 24.03 50.03
N LYS A 406 77.37 25.22 49.52
CA LYS A 406 78.20 26.24 50.14
C LYS A 406 77.36 27.49 50.33
N GLU A 407 77.22 27.89 51.58
CA GLU A 407 76.63 29.17 51.99
C GLU A 407 77.52 30.33 51.52
N ILE A 408 76.91 31.32 50.88
CA ILE A 408 77.55 32.58 50.47
C ILE A 408 76.91 33.70 51.30
N ARG A 409 77.74 34.44 52.04
CA ARG A 409 77.32 35.46 53.01
C ARG A 409 77.76 36.85 52.55
N TYR A 410 76.82 37.67 52.09
CA TYR A 410 77.06 39.03 51.58
C TYR A 410 76.75 40.08 52.65
N LYS A 411 77.72 40.90 53.05
CA LYS A 411 77.49 41.94 54.07
C LYS A 411 76.74 43.15 53.52
N ILE A 412 75.69 43.59 54.22
CA ILE A 412 74.97 44.83 53.92
C ILE A 412 75.66 46.00 54.65
N PRO A 413 76.09 47.07 53.95
CA PRO A 413 76.62 48.27 54.59
C PRO A 413 75.57 48.96 55.46
N SER A 414 75.98 49.41 56.65
CA SER A 414 75.16 50.23 57.57
C SER A 414 73.83 49.61 58.02
N PHE A 415 73.67 48.29 57.96
CA PHE A 415 72.49 47.62 58.49
C PHE A 415 72.36 47.78 60.02
N SER A 416 71.14 48.04 60.47
CA SER A 416 70.70 47.89 61.86
C SER A 416 69.28 47.31 61.86
N SER A 417 68.89 46.66 62.95
CA SER A 417 67.57 46.04 63.10
C SER A 417 66.96 46.49 64.43
N ASN A 418 65.79 47.13 64.35
CA ASN A 418 65.13 47.78 65.47
C ASN A 418 63.66 47.33 65.55
N CYS A 419 63.06 47.42 66.74
CA CYS A 419 61.60 47.31 66.88
C CYS A 419 60.91 48.39 66.03
N GLY A 420 59.92 48.01 65.23
CA GLY A 420 59.23 48.87 64.27
C GLY A 420 59.85 48.94 62.86
N ASP A 421 61.05 48.37 62.63
CA ASP A 421 61.60 48.28 61.27
C ASP A 421 60.77 47.33 60.39
N ILE A 422 60.51 47.76 59.16
CA ILE A 422 59.79 47.02 58.12
C ILE A 422 60.79 46.51 57.10
N PHE A 423 61.05 45.20 57.08
CA PHE A 423 61.90 44.55 56.09
C PHE A 423 61.06 43.99 54.96
N GLY A 424 61.48 44.15 53.71
CA GLY A 424 60.75 43.66 52.55
C GLY A 424 61.58 42.79 51.62
N PHE A 425 60.88 41.89 50.94
CA PHE A 425 61.43 40.74 50.25
C PHE A 425 60.83 40.67 48.85
N GLY A 426 61.62 41.04 47.85
CA GLY A 426 61.23 41.03 46.46
C GLY A 426 61.86 39.87 45.68
N LEU A 427 61.04 39.17 44.90
CA LEU A 427 61.47 38.11 43.98
C LEU A 427 60.90 38.42 42.60
N VAL A 428 61.77 38.58 41.61
CA VAL A 428 61.41 38.94 40.22
C VAL A 428 61.73 37.80 39.28
N PHE A 429 60.74 37.40 38.48
CA PHE A 429 60.93 36.55 37.31
C PHE A 429 60.76 37.39 36.03
N PRO A 430 61.76 37.49 35.15
CA PRO A 430 61.64 38.12 33.84
C PRO A 430 60.53 37.53 32.96
N SER A 431 60.09 38.29 31.96
CA SER A 431 59.22 37.78 30.91
C SER A 431 59.92 36.65 30.13
N THR A 432 59.17 35.65 29.64
CA THR A 432 59.72 34.64 28.74
C THR A 432 60.19 35.19 27.38
N LYS A 433 59.91 36.48 27.09
CA LYS A 433 60.48 37.21 25.94
C LYS A 433 61.84 37.88 26.25
N MET A 434 62.27 37.90 27.51
CA MET A 434 63.53 38.50 27.97
C MET A 434 64.58 37.41 28.22
N LEU A 435 64.89 36.61 27.21
CA LEU A 435 65.74 35.41 27.34
C LEU A 435 67.15 35.68 27.91
N GLU A 436 67.63 36.92 27.85
CA GLU A 436 68.93 37.34 28.41
C GLU A 436 68.89 37.72 29.91
N LYS A 437 67.69 37.89 30.49
CA LYS A 437 67.53 38.29 31.90
C LYS A 437 67.24 37.09 32.79
N ARG A 438 67.90 37.03 33.96
CA ARG A 438 67.70 36.00 34.98
C ARG A 438 66.73 36.44 36.09
N PRO A 439 66.07 35.50 36.79
CA PRO A 439 65.35 35.80 38.02
C PRO A 439 66.28 36.38 39.09
N TYR A 440 65.76 37.19 40.01
CA TYR A 440 66.55 37.76 41.10
C TYR A 440 65.74 38.02 42.37
N VAL A 441 66.44 38.04 43.50
CA VAL A 441 65.92 38.49 44.81
C VAL A 441 66.51 39.85 45.17
N PHE A 442 65.72 40.73 45.77
CA PHE A 442 66.19 41.98 46.39
C PHE A 442 65.52 42.18 47.76
N PHE A 443 66.19 42.97 48.61
CA PHE A 443 65.75 43.25 49.97
C PHE A 443 65.50 44.74 50.17
N THR A 444 64.59 45.08 51.06
CA THR A 444 64.29 46.47 51.47
C THR A 444 64.26 46.60 52.99
N GLN A 445 64.47 47.82 53.48
CA GLN A 445 64.19 48.23 54.86
C GLN A 445 63.52 49.61 54.82
N ASN A 446 62.41 49.76 55.53
CA ASN A 446 61.63 51.00 55.64
C ASN A 446 61.38 51.67 54.28
N GLY A 447 60.90 50.87 53.32
CA GLY A 447 60.52 51.32 51.97
C GLY A 447 61.68 51.64 51.02
N LYS A 448 62.92 51.30 51.37
CA LYS A 448 64.12 51.53 50.53
C LYS A 448 64.89 50.23 50.30
N GLN A 449 65.40 50.02 49.09
CA GLN A 449 66.25 48.85 48.80
C GLN A 449 67.56 48.90 49.60
N ILE A 450 67.95 47.76 50.17
CA ILE A 450 69.21 47.56 50.89
C ILE A 450 70.10 46.56 50.16
N GLY A 451 71.38 46.88 50.00
CA GLY A 451 72.31 46.08 49.21
C GLY A 451 71.96 46.02 47.71
N LYS A 452 72.67 45.12 47.00
CA LYS A 452 72.42 44.78 45.59
C LYS A 452 71.46 43.59 45.50
N ALA A 453 70.92 43.33 44.32
CA ALA A 453 70.13 42.13 44.08
C ALA A 453 71.01 40.86 44.06
N ILE A 454 70.41 39.70 44.34
CA ILE A 454 71.01 38.38 44.15
C ILE A 454 70.44 37.82 42.84
N SER A 455 71.26 37.66 41.80
CA SER A 455 70.83 36.94 40.59
C SER A 455 70.69 35.47 40.93
N LEU A 456 69.52 34.90 40.66
CA LEU A 456 69.32 33.45 40.72
C LEU A 456 69.95 32.79 39.50
N LYS A 457 70.31 31.53 39.64
CA LYS A 457 70.60 30.62 38.54
C LYS A 457 69.32 29.86 38.16
N GLU A 458 69.29 29.21 37.01
CA GLU A 458 68.10 28.47 36.56
C GLU A 458 67.85 27.23 37.44
N GLU A 459 68.92 26.71 38.03
CA GLU A 459 68.96 25.54 38.90
C GLU A 459 68.64 25.86 40.37
N ASP A 460 68.50 27.14 40.75
CA ASP A 460 67.98 27.52 42.08
C ASP A 460 66.45 27.31 42.20
N GLY A 461 65.81 26.76 41.16
CA GLY A 461 64.46 26.21 41.21
C GLY A 461 63.35 27.18 40.80
N GLU A 462 62.21 26.61 40.38
CA GLU A 462 61.07 27.37 39.87
C GLU A 462 60.06 27.80 40.95
N CYS A 463 60.29 27.47 42.24
CA CYS A 463 59.38 27.90 43.30
C CYS A 463 60.05 28.18 44.65
N PHE A 464 59.52 29.19 45.35
CA PHE A 464 60.03 29.70 46.63
C PHE A 464 58.89 29.97 47.61
N TYR A 465 59.07 29.62 48.88
CA TYR A 465 58.19 30.02 49.99
C TYR A 465 58.77 31.26 50.67
N LEU A 466 57.91 32.11 51.26
CA LEU A 466 58.38 33.08 52.25
C LEU A 466 58.71 32.31 53.54
N TYR A 467 59.90 32.55 54.07
CA TYR A 467 60.51 31.80 55.16
C TYR A 467 61.00 32.77 56.24
N ALA A 468 60.76 32.41 57.51
CA ALA A 468 61.25 33.14 58.66
C ALA A 468 61.88 32.19 59.69
N VAL A 469 62.95 32.65 60.33
CA VAL A 469 63.59 32.01 61.48
C VAL A 469 63.62 33.02 62.62
N LEU A 470 62.90 32.70 63.69
CA LEU A 470 62.71 33.58 64.84
C LEU A 470 63.42 33.01 66.06
N ASN A 471 64.32 33.78 66.66
CA ASN A 471 64.69 33.64 68.07
C ASN A 471 64.26 34.90 68.83
N CYS A 472 63.63 34.74 69.99
CA CYS A 472 63.26 35.84 70.89
C CYS A 472 62.50 37.03 70.25
N CYS A 473 61.62 36.83 69.26
CA CYS A 473 60.93 37.93 68.60
C CYS A 473 59.53 37.60 68.05
N SER A 474 58.65 38.60 68.16
CA SER A 474 57.35 38.68 67.49
C SER A 474 57.50 39.43 66.17
N ILE A 475 56.69 39.07 65.17
CA ILE A 475 56.64 39.72 63.86
C ILE A 475 55.21 39.89 63.35
N GLU A 476 55.01 40.87 62.48
CA GLU A 476 53.78 41.06 61.73
C GLU A 476 54.09 41.11 60.22
N ALA A 477 53.50 40.19 59.44
CA ALA A 477 53.70 40.15 58.00
C ALA A 477 52.64 40.95 57.24
N ASN A 478 53.08 41.78 56.28
CA ASN A 478 52.23 42.23 55.18
C ASN A 478 52.42 41.29 53.99
N PHE A 479 51.46 40.39 53.78
CA PHE A 479 51.42 39.53 52.59
C PHE A 479 50.84 40.21 51.34
N GLY A 480 50.52 41.50 51.41
CA GLY A 480 49.80 42.21 50.34
C GLY A 480 48.37 41.67 50.13
N ASN A 481 47.79 41.01 51.15
CA ASN A 481 46.45 40.41 51.09
C ASN A 481 45.34 41.45 50.83
N ASP A 482 45.57 42.67 51.30
CA ASP A 482 44.80 43.89 51.06
C ASP A 482 45.78 45.08 51.02
N LEU A 483 45.99 45.64 49.83
CA LEU A 483 46.89 46.79 49.60
C LEU A 483 46.18 48.14 49.65
N GLU A 484 44.85 48.16 49.81
CA GLU A 484 44.09 49.40 49.95
C GLU A 484 44.04 49.82 51.43
N ALA A 485 43.75 48.87 52.33
CA ALA A 485 43.81 49.10 53.76
C ALA A 485 45.24 49.06 54.32
N ARG A 486 46.12 48.25 53.72
CA ARG A 486 47.50 48.03 54.19
C ARG A 486 48.52 48.00 53.03
N PRO A 487 48.79 49.14 52.38
CA PRO A 487 49.81 49.24 51.34
C PRO A 487 51.21 48.86 51.87
N PHE A 488 52.09 48.46 50.96
CA PHE A 488 53.51 48.27 51.26
C PHE A 488 54.20 49.61 51.55
N CYS A 489 55.24 49.57 52.39
CA CYS A 489 56.15 50.69 52.60
C CYS A 489 57.02 50.97 51.36
N TYR A 490 57.40 49.93 50.62
CA TYR A 490 58.07 50.04 49.33
C TYR A 490 57.09 50.24 48.17
N ASP A 491 57.36 51.24 47.32
CA ASP A 491 56.56 51.50 46.13
C ASP A 491 56.89 50.52 44.99
N ILE A 492 56.26 49.35 45.05
CA ILE A 492 56.29 48.30 44.02
C ILE A 492 55.88 48.79 42.61
N SER A 493 55.15 49.91 42.48
CA SER A 493 54.77 50.44 41.16
C SER A 493 55.93 51.14 40.44
N LYS A 494 56.95 51.56 41.20
CA LYS A 494 58.19 52.18 40.70
C LYS A 494 59.34 51.18 40.56
N HIS A 495 59.11 49.87 40.77
CA HIS A 495 60.16 48.86 40.68
C HIS A 495 60.62 48.63 39.23
N LEU A 496 61.76 49.23 38.88
CA LEU A 496 62.52 48.95 37.67
C LEU A 496 63.35 47.67 37.83
N PHE A 497 63.84 47.13 36.71
CA PHE A 497 64.77 46.01 36.74
C PHE A 497 66.06 46.38 37.50
N ALA A 498 66.56 45.45 38.31
CA ALA A 498 67.86 45.60 38.95
C ALA A 498 68.99 45.64 37.90
N GLU A 499 69.80 46.69 37.92
CA GLU A 499 71.00 46.85 37.10
C GLU A 499 72.28 46.38 37.84
N GLU A 500 72.24 46.33 39.17
CA GLU A 500 73.35 45.93 40.02
C GLU A 500 73.05 44.68 40.86
N PHE A 501 73.96 43.72 40.79
CA PHE A 501 73.92 42.45 41.53
C PHE A 501 75.15 42.28 42.42
N PHE A 502 75.01 41.46 43.47
CA PHE A 502 76.16 40.81 44.10
C PHE A 502 76.60 39.64 43.19
N ASN A 503 77.92 39.46 43.05
CA ASN A 503 78.56 38.43 42.23
C ASN A 503 79.27 37.37 43.10
#